data_AF-A0A6A6P1M7-F1
#
_entry.id   AF-A0A6A6P1M7-F1
#
_cell.length_a   1.000
_cell.length_b   1.000
_cell.length_c   1.000
_cell.angle_alpha   90.00
_cell.angle_beta   90.00
_cell.angle_gamma   90.00
#
_symmetry.space_group_name_H-M   'P 1'
#
loop_
_entity.id
_entity.type
_entity.pdbx_description
1 polymer ?
#
loop_
_entity_poly.entity_id
_entity_poly.type
_entity_poly.pdbx_seq_one_letter_code
_entity_poly.pdbx_strand_id
1 'polypeptide(L)'
;WLDSLSVPLRAYARANDRRPHATQVASAVVIYFAGDLGAHERAADEADEAGEGEGGARWWYSPRRALRAAAVGAVAAVPAYRWFLWLGGGALDVFPAGRAAGRAANLAAKVLVNQAVFTPVFNCYFFGMQGALAGDGPAEVLDRLRRTVPASWANSWKVWPAVTAVSFAFVPPQLRSVFAGVIAVGWQTYLSLLNQRAALAEK
;
A
#
# COMPACT_ATOMS: atom_id res chain seq x y z
N TRP A 1 -19.67 19.63 10.81
CA TRP A 1 -18.34 19.16 10.36
C TRP A 1 -18.40 17.81 9.64
N LEU A 2 -19.15 16.81 10.13
CA LEU A 2 -19.32 15.52 9.45
C LEU A 2 -20.14 15.58 8.13
N ASP A 3 -21.04 16.54 7.97
CA ASP A 3 -21.85 16.68 6.75
C ASP A 3 -21.03 17.03 5.51
N SER A 4 -19.94 17.78 5.64
CA SER A 4 -19.09 18.16 4.51
C SER A 4 -18.33 16.97 3.91
N LEU A 5 -17.98 15.96 4.72
CA LEU A 5 -17.32 14.73 4.26
C LEU A 5 -18.32 13.74 3.63
N SER A 6 -19.61 13.84 3.97
CA SER A 6 -20.63 12.90 3.48
C SER A 6 -20.89 13.03 1.97
N VAL A 7 -20.70 14.20 1.38
CA VAL A 7 -20.91 14.45 -0.07
C VAL A 7 -19.85 13.73 -0.92
N PRO A 8 -18.53 13.93 -0.72
CA PRO A 8 -17.52 13.21 -1.48
C PRO A 8 -17.55 11.70 -1.23
N LEU A 9 -17.82 11.25 0.01
CA LEU A 9 -17.97 9.83 0.33
C LEU A 9 -19.14 9.18 -0.42
N ARG A 10 -20.29 9.85 -0.49
CA ARG A 10 -21.45 9.38 -1.27
C ARG A 10 -21.18 9.41 -2.77
N ALA A 11 -20.47 10.42 -3.28
CA ALA A 11 -20.08 10.48 -4.68
C ALA A 11 -19.13 9.33 -5.04
N TYR A 12 -18.15 9.04 -4.18
CA TYR A 12 -17.26 7.90 -4.31
C TYR A 12 -18.01 6.57 -4.30
N ALA A 13 -18.92 6.37 -3.34
CA ALA A 13 -19.73 5.16 -3.24
C ALA A 13 -20.56 4.93 -4.53
N ARG A 14 -21.22 5.98 -5.05
CA ARG A 14 -21.97 5.90 -6.31
C ARG A 14 -21.09 5.61 -7.52
N ALA A 15 -19.88 6.17 -7.56
CA ALA A 15 -18.91 5.90 -8.63
C ALA A 15 -18.43 4.44 -8.57
N ASN A 16 -18.11 3.96 -7.37
CA ASN A 16 -17.69 2.58 -7.13
C ASN A 16 -18.80 1.57 -7.46
N ASP A 17 -20.07 1.88 -7.17
CA ASP A 17 -21.20 1.00 -7.51
C ASP A 17 -21.44 0.92 -9.03
N ARG A 18 -21.21 2.03 -9.77
CA ARG A 18 -21.41 2.08 -11.22
C ARG A 18 -20.24 1.50 -12.01
N ARG A 19 -19.00 1.82 -11.60
CA ARG A 19 -17.77 1.40 -12.27
C ARG A 19 -16.70 1.06 -11.23
N PRO A 20 -16.81 -0.11 -10.56
CA PRO A 20 -15.93 -0.48 -9.46
C PRO A 20 -14.46 -0.52 -9.88
N HIS A 21 -14.14 -1.20 -10.99
CA HIS A 21 -12.75 -1.33 -11.43
C HIS A 21 -12.10 0.02 -11.79
N ALA A 22 -12.82 0.89 -12.51
CA ALA A 22 -12.28 2.20 -12.90
C ALA A 22 -12.08 3.12 -11.69
N THR A 23 -13.01 3.08 -10.73
CA THR A 23 -12.93 3.88 -9.50
C THR A 23 -11.71 3.47 -8.66
N GLN A 24 -11.43 2.17 -8.59
CA GLN A 24 -10.30 1.63 -7.83
C GLN A 24 -8.96 1.96 -8.50
N VAL A 25 -8.87 1.84 -9.82
CA VAL A 25 -7.68 2.25 -10.58
C VAL A 25 -7.44 3.75 -10.43
N ALA A 26 -8.47 4.60 -10.60
CA ALA A 26 -8.34 6.04 -10.44
C ALA A 26 -7.89 6.43 -9.02
N SER A 27 -8.45 5.78 -8.00
CA SER A 27 -8.06 5.99 -6.60
C SER A 27 -6.62 5.59 -6.35
N ALA A 28 -6.19 4.43 -6.85
CA ALA A 28 -4.82 3.98 -6.72
C ALA A 28 -3.85 4.94 -7.41
N VAL A 29 -4.16 5.41 -8.62
CA VAL A 29 -3.35 6.41 -9.31
C VAL A 29 -3.20 7.68 -8.46
N VAL A 30 -4.29 8.20 -7.91
CA VAL A 30 -4.26 9.40 -7.05
C VAL A 30 -3.44 9.16 -5.78
N ILE A 31 -3.63 8.02 -5.11
CA ILE A 31 -2.94 7.68 -3.86
C ILE A 31 -1.43 7.54 -4.09
N TYR A 32 -1.03 6.79 -5.12
CA TYR A 32 0.39 6.57 -5.42
C TYR A 32 1.07 7.83 -5.96
N PHE A 33 0.35 8.64 -6.74
CA PHE A 33 0.86 9.94 -7.20
C PHE A 33 1.06 10.92 -6.03
N ALA A 34 0.07 11.03 -5.13
CA ALA A 34 0.19 11.84 -3.92
C ALA A 34 1.30 11.33 -2.99
N GLY A 35 1.48 10.01 -2.90
CA GLY A 35 2.57 9.38 -2.16
C GLY A 35 3.95 9.77 -2.67
N ASP A 36 4.15 9.76 -3.99
CA ASP A 36 5.43 10.16 -4.61
C ASP A 36 5.70 11.66 -4.44
N LEU A 37 4.67 12.51 -4.49
CA LEU A 37 4.78 13.95 -4.18
C LEU A 37 5.23 14.19 -2.73
N GLY A 38 4.62 13.50 -1.76
CA GLY A 38 5.00 13.64 -0.35
C GLY A 38 6.39 13.08 -0.03
N ALA A 39 6.87 12.11 -0.81
CA ALA A 39 8.25 11.62 -0.73
C ALA A 39 9.26 12.59 -1.35
N HIS A 40 8.85 13.33 -2.39
CA HIS A 40 9.65 14.41 -2.99
C HIS A 40 9.90 15.56 -2.01
N GLU A 41 8.87 16.01 -1.28
CA GLU A 41 8.99 17.11 -0.31
C GLU A 41 9.94 16.76 0.84
N ARG A 42 9.83 15.56 1.42
CA ARG A 42 10.74 15.11 2.49
C ARG A 42 12.19 14.97 2.05
N ALA A 43 12.41 14.46 0.83
CA ALA A 43 13.76 14.34 0.28
C ALA A 43 14.37 15.72 -0.04
N ALA A 44 13.54 16.73 -0.35
CA ALA A 44 14.00 18.11 -0.52
C ALA A 44 14.36 18.74 0.82
N ASP A 45 13.54 18.54 1.86
CA ASP A 45 13.80 19.05 3.22
C ASP A 45 15.09 18.44 3.81
N GLU A 46 15.30 17.13 3.66
CA GLU A 46 16.52 16.44 4.15
C GLU A 46 17.81 16.91 3.44
N ALA A 47 17.72 17.28 2.16
CA ALA A 47 18.87 17.79 1.40
C ALA A 47 19.23 19.23 1.79
N ASP A 48 18.23 20.04 2.12
CA ASP A 48 18.40 21.41 2.59
C ASP A 48 19.02 21.44 4.01
N GLU A 49 18.59 20.52 4.88
CA GLU A 49 19.20 20.33 6.22
C GLU A 49 20.63 19.77 6.17
N ALA A 50 20.98 18.98 5.14
CA ALA A 50 22.34 18.42 4.96
C ALA A 50 23.38 19.44 4.46
N GLY A 51 22.99 20.67 4.14
CA GLY A 51 23.90 21.74 3.73
C GLY A 51 24.52 21.55 2.34
N GLU A 52 23.90 20.74 1.47
CA GLU A 52 24.32 20.59 0.07
C GLU A 52 23.87 21.83 -0.73
N GLY A 53 24.72 22.86 -0.75
CA GLY A 53 24.46 24.14 -1.42
C GLY A 53 24.10 24.04 -2.92
N GLU A 54 23.63 25.17 -3.45
CA GLU A 54 22.92 25.47 -4.72
C GLU A 54 23.44 24.81 -6.04
N GLY A 55 24.51 24.00 -6.02
CA GLY A 55 24.94 23.11 -7.10
C GLY A 55 24.27 21.73 -7.11
N GLY A 56 23.63 21.29 -6.02
CA GLY A 56 22.87 20.03 -5.91
C GLY A 56 21.43 20.10 -6.43
N ALA A 57 20.95 21.31 -6.76
CA ALA A 57 19.58 21.65 -7.16
C ALA A 57 19.16 21.17 -8.57
N ARG A 58 19.62 19.98 -8.98
CA ARG A 58 19.19 19.28 -10.21
C ARG A 58 18.67 17.87 -9.88
N TRP A 59 18.10 17.63 -8.72
CA TRP A 59 17.26 16.44 -8.51
C TRP A 59 15.86 16.72 -9.05
N TRP A 60 15.77 16.73 -10.38
CA TRP A 60 14.56 16.84 -11.19
C TRP A 60 13.36 16.13 -10.54
N TYR A 61 12.27 16.89 -10.32
CA TYR A 61 10.94 16.32 -10.28
C TYR A 61 10.81 15.41 -11.51
N SER A 62 10.59 14.13 -11.24
CA SER A 62 10.64 13.09 -12.24
C SER A 62 9.21 12.71 -12.58
N PRO A 63 8.57 13.38 -13.56
CA PRO A 63 7.24 12.93 -14.00
C PRO A 63 7.28 11.46 -14.44
N ARG A 64 8.44 10.96 -14.86
CA ARG A 64 8.67 9.54 -15.13
C ARG A 64 8.58 8.66 -13.87
N ARG A 65 9.10 9.10 -12.71
CA ARG A 65 9.00 8.37 -11.43
C ARG A 65 7.57 8.39 -10.89
N ALA A 66 6.91 9.54 -10.92
CA ALA A 66 5.51 9.67 -10.53
C ALA A 66 4.60 8.81 -11.42
N LEU A 67 4.84 8.81 -12.74
CA LEU A 67 4.10 7.98 -13.70
C LEU A 67 4.36 6.48 -13.50
N ARG A 68 5.61 6.09 -13.19
CA ARG A 68 5.95 4.71 -12.84
C ARG A 68 5.23 4.28 -11.56
N ALA A 69 5.29 5.08 -10.49
CA ALA A 69 4.59 4.79 -9.24
C ALA A 69 3.07 4.67 -9.44
N ALA A 70 2.47 5.57 -10.22
CA ALA A 70 1.07 5.51 -10.60
C ALA A 70 0.74 4.25 -11.42
N ALA A 71 1.61 3.84 -12.36
CA ALA A 71 1.42 2.63 -13.15
C ALA A 71 1.51 1.36 -12.30
N VAL A 72 2.47 1.28 -11.37
CA VAL A 72 2.57 0.16 -10.41
C VAL A 72 1.31 0.09 -9.54
N GLY A 73 0.86 1.23 -9.01
CA GLY A 73 -0.38 1.32 -8.23
C GLY A 73 -1.61 0.91 -9.03
N ALA A 74 -1.74 1.35 -10.27
CA ALA A 74 -2.86 1.05 -11.16
C ALA A 74 -2.97 -0.45 -11.48
N VAL A 75 -1.84 -1.10 -11.77
CA VAL A 75 -1.79 -2.54 -12.06
C VAL A 75 -2.17 -3.36 -10.82
N ALA A 76 -1.71 -2.95 -9.64
CA ALA A 76 -2.02 -3.63 -8.39
C ALA A 76 -3.45 -3.38 -7.89
N ALA A 77 -4.10 -2.29 -8.32
CA ALA A 77 -5.41 -1.87 -7.84
C ALA A 77 -6.52 -2.91 -8.08
N VAL A 78 -6.58 -3.49 -9.28
CA VAL A 78 -7.63 -4.46 -9.64
C VAL A 78 -7.48 -5.79 -8.90
N PRO A 79 -6.29 -6.42 -8.85
CA PRO A 79 -6.06 -7.61 -8.02
C PRO A 79 -6.34 -7.36 -6.55
N ALA A 80 -5.86 -6.24 -5.98
CA ALA A 80 -6.08 -5.88 -4.59
C ALA A 80 -7.58 -5.70 -4.30
N TYR A 81 -8.31 -4.99 -5.16
CA TYR A 81 -9.75 -4.81 -5.00
C TYR A 81 -10.51 -6.14 -5.02
N ARG A 82 -10.22 -7.02 -5.98
CA ARG A 82 -10.84 -8.36 -6.05
C ARG A 82 -10.53 -9.20 -4.82
N TRP A 83 -9.31 -9.12 -4.30
CA TRP A 83 -8.90 -9.81 -3.09
C TRP A 83 -9.69 -9.35 -1.86
N PHE A 84 -9.82 -8.04 -1.66
CA PHE A 84 -10.61 -7.51 -0.54
C PHE A 84 -12.10 -7.80 -0.67
N LEU A 85 -12.66 -7.82 -1.89
CA LEU A 85 -14.03 -8.29 -2.11
C LEU A 85 -14.20 -9.75 -1.74
N TRP A 86 -13.26 -10.62 -2.12
CA TRP A 86 -13.30 -12.04 -1.77
C TRP A 86 -13.20 -12.26 -0.25
N LEU A 87 -12.25 -11.58 0.42
CA LEU A 87 -12.14 -11.60 1.89
C LEU A 87 -13.40 -11.03 2.59
N GLY A 88 -14.03 -10.02 2.00
CA GLY A 88 -15.21 -9.36 2.52
C GLY A 88 -16.53 -10.10 2.23
N GLY A 89 -16.57 -10.93 1.19
CA GLY A 89 -17.76 -11.62 0.68
C GLY A 89 -18.16 -12.88 1.43
N GLY A 90 -17.61 -13.12 2.62
CA GLY A 90 -17.98 -14.26 3.45
C GLY A 90 -17.22 -15.56 3.18
N ALA A 91 -16.26 -15.56 2.25
CA ALA A 91 -15.46 -16.76 1.93
C ALA A 91 -14.73 -17.37 3.14
N LEU A 92 -14.49 -16.58 4.19
CA LEU A 92 -13.84 -16.99 5.44
C LEU A 92 -14.76 -16.85 6.68
N ASP A 93 -16.05 -16.58 6.49
CA ASP A 93 -17.01 -16.44 7.60
C ASP A 93 -17.54 -17.83 8.02
N VAL A 94 -16.65 -18.64 8.59
CA VAL A 94 -16.92 -20.02 9.01
C VAL A 94 -17.69 -20.07 10.35
N PHE A 95 -17.49 -19.08 11.22
CA PHE A 95 -18.10 -19.03 12.54
C PHE A 95 -19.36 -18.14 12.58
N PRO A 96 -20.38 -18.47 13.41
CA PRO A 96 -21.59 -17.67 13.54
C PRO A 96 -21.31 -16.24 14.00
N ALA A 97 -21.60 -15.25 13.14
CA ALA A 97 -21.37 -13.83 13.42
C ALA A 97 -22.26 -13.25 14.54
N GLY A 98 -23.26 -14.00 15.01
CA GLY A 98 -24.14 -13.63 16.13
C GLY A 98 -23.43 -13.55 17.48
N ARG A 99 -22.22 -14.13 17.62
CA ARG A 99 -21.41 -14.06 18.84
C ARG A 99 -20.14 -13.24 18.60
N ALA A 100 -19.74 -12.44 19.59
CA ALA A 100 -18.51 -11.65 19.53
C ALA A 100 -17.26 -12.51 19.23
N ALA A 101 -17.17 -13.69 19.85
CA ALA A 101 -16.11 -14.66 19.59
C ALA A 101 -16.08 -15.15 18.13
N GLY A 102 -17.25 -15.39 17.52
CA GLY A 102 -17.34 -15.80 16.11
C GLY A 102 -16.90 -14.68 15.15
N ARG A 103 -17.26 -13.43 15.45
CA ARG A 103 -16.76 -12.26 14.70
C ARG A 103 -15.25 -12.10 14.80
N ALA A 104 -14.69 -12.28 16.00
CA ALA A 104 -13.25 -12.22 16.22
C ALA A 104 -12.51 -13.34 15.49
N ALA A 105 -13.04 -14.57 15.52
CA ALA A 105 -12.47 -15.72 14.82
C ALA A 105 -12.48 -15.53 13.29
N ASN A 106 -13.59 -15.06 12.72
CA ASN A 106 -13.68 -14.75 11.29
C ASN A 106 -12.72 -13.61 10.89
N LEU A 107 -12.59 -12.58 11.73
CA LEU A 107 -11.62 -11.50 11.50
C LEU A 107 -10.18 -12.01 11.56
N ALA A 108 -9.85 -12.85 12.54
CA ALA A 108 -8.54 -13.47 12.65
C ALA A 108 -8.22 -14.33 11.41
N ALA A 109 -9.17 -15.14 10.94
CA ALA A 109 -9.00 -15.91 9.71
C ALA A 109 -8.71 -15.01 8.50
N LYS A 110 -9.43 -13.90 8.35
CA LYS A 110 -9.19 -12.90 7.29
C LYS A 110 -7.79 -12.29 7.40
N VAL A 111 -7.34 -11.93 8.60
CA VAL A 111 -5.98 -11.41 8.84
C VAL A 111 -4.93 -12.46 8.48
N LEU A 112 -5.09 -13.70 8.95
CA LEU A 112 -4.14 -14.78 8.70
C LEU A 112 -3.99 -15.08 7.21
N VAL A 113 -5.11 -15.21 6.48
CA VAL A 113 -5.08 -15.46 5.03
C VAL A 113 -4.49 -14.26 4.28
N ASN A 114 -4.80 -13.03 4.68
CA ASN A 114 -4.22 -11.84 4.08
C ASN A 114 -2.69 -11.75 4.32
N GLN A 115 -2.25 -12.09 5.53
CA GLN A 115 -0.82 -12.12 5.87
C GLN A 115 -0.09 -13.27 5.19
N ALA A 116 -0.69 -14.46 5.07
CA ALA A 116 -0.04 -15.65 4.52
C ALA A 116 0.03 -15.64 2.98
N VAL A 117 -0.94 -15.03 2.30
CA VAL A 117 -1.05 -15.10 0.83
C VAL A 117 -0.84 -13.73 0.19
N PHE A 118 -1.68 -12.76 0.51
CA PHE A 118 -1.67 -11.48 -0.20
C PHE A 118 -0.41 -10.68 0.07
N THR A 119 0.01 -10.60 1.32
CA THR A 119 1.17 -9.81 1.74
C THR A 119 2.47 -10.26 1.07
N PRO A 120 2.86 -11.55 1.05
CA PRO A 120 4.06 -11.98 0.35
C PRO A 120 3.95 -11.81 -1.17
N VAL A 121 2.79 -12.12 -1.78
CA VAL A 121 2.59 -11.93 -3.23
C VAL A 121 2.70 -10.45 -3.62
N PHE A 122 2.07 -9.57 -2.86
CA PHE A 122 2.10 -8.13 -3.09
C PHE A 122 3.51 -7.57 -2.89
N ASN A 123 4.23 -8.00 -1.86
CA ASN A 123 5.61 -7.59 -1.63
C ASN A 123 6.53 -8.06 -2.77
N CYS A 124 6.40 -9.30 -3.24
CA CYS A 124 7.14 -9.81 -4.39
C CYS A 124 6.87 -8.99 -5.65
N TYR A 125 5.60 -8.73 -5.95
CA TYR A 125 5.20 -7.88 -7.07
C TYR A 125 5.83 -6.49 -6.97
N PHE A 126 5.72 -5.86 -5.80
CA PHE A 126 6.14 -4.49 -5.60
C PHE A 126 7.66 -4.30 -5.66
N PHE A 127 8.41 -5.09 -4.89
CA PHE A 127 9.87 -5.04 -4.93
C PHE A 127 10.43 -5.55 -6.26
N GLY A 128 9.77 -6.53 -6.89
CA GLY A 128 10.15 -7.02 -8.22
C GLY A 128 9.99 -5.94 -9.28
N MET A 129 8.86 -5.22 -9.26
CA MET A 129 8.59 -4.11 -10.15
C MET A 129 9.55 -2.93 -9.90
N GLN A 130 9.88 -2.63 -8.65
CA GLN A 130 10.90 -1.61 -8.34
C GLN A 130 12.27 -1.96 -8.93
N GLY A 131 12.74 -3.19 -8.74
CA GLY A 131 14.02 -3.64 -9.31
C GLY A 131 14.00 -3.61 -10.84
N ALA A 132 12.92 -4.10 -11.47
CA ALA A 132 12.76 -4.06 -12.92
C ALA A 132 12.76 -2.62 -13.47
N LEU A 133 12.12 -1.68 -12.78
CA LEU A 133 12.08 -0.25 -13.17
C LEU A 133 13.39 0.49 -12.90
N ALA A 134 14.21 0.00 -11.95
CA ALA A 134 15.57 0.47 -11.71
C ALA A 134 16.56 -0.02 -12.77
N GLY A 135 16.18 -1.07 -13.53
CA GLY A 135 17.04 -1.69 -14.54
C GLY A 135 17.91 -2.83 -14.00
N ASP A 136 17.64 -3.30 -12.78
CA ASP A 136 18.35 -4.42 -12.15
C ASP A 136 18.14 -5.71 -12.99
N GLY A 137 19.17 -6.56 -13.04
CA GLY A 137 19.09 -7.85 -13.71
C GLY A 137 18.14 -8.82 -12.97
N PRO A 138 17.54 -9.82 -13.66
CA PRO A 138 16.58 -10.75 -13.03
C PRO A 138 17.15 -11.49 -11.80
N ALA A 139 18.44 -11.82 -11.82
CA ALA A 139 19.13 -12.47 -10.70
C ALA A 139 19.27 -11.52 -9.49
N GLU A 140 19.58 -10.24 -9.72
CA GLU A 140 19.70 -9.22 -8.69
C GLU A 140 18.36 -8.90 -8.05
N VAL A 141 17.30 -8.80 -8.87
CA VAL A 141 15.93 -8.65 -8.39
C VAL A 141 15.55 -9.84 -7.51
N LEU A 142 15.82 -11.06 -7.95
CA LEU A 142 15.50 -12.26 -7.18
C LEU A 142 16.24 -12.30 -5.83
N ASP A 143 17.52 -11.92 -5.82
CA ASP A 143 18.30 -11.91 -4.59
C ASP A 143 17.84 -10.81 -3.63
N ARG A 144 17.49 -9.63 -4.15
CA ARG A 144 16.83 -8.56 -3.38
C ARG A 144 15.52 -9.06 -2.78
N LEU A 145 14.67 -9.73 -3.56
CA LEU A 145 13.39 -10.27 -3.08
C LEU A 145 13.58 -11.27 -1.94
N ARG A 146 14.57 -12.17 -2.05
CA ARG A 146 14.87 -13.17 -1.01
C ARG A 146 15.28 -12.50 0.30
N ARG A 147 15.96 -11.35 0.25
CA ARG A 147 16.38 -10.60 1.43
C ARG A 147 15.26 -9.73 2.01
N THR A 148 14.54 -8.99 1.17
CA THR A 148 13.59 -7.96 1.61
C THR A 148 12.20 -8.49 1.93
N VAL A 149 11.71 -9.50 1.20
CA VAL A 149 10.34 -10.00 1.37
C VAL A 149 10.12 -10.63 2.75
N PRO A 150 11.00 -11.50 3.28
CA PRO A 150 10.82 -12.09 4.61
C PRO A 150 10.85 -11.04 5.72
N ALA A 151 11.79 -10.09 5.66
CA ALA A 151 11.89 -9.00 6.63
C ALA A 151 10.67 -8.08 6.58
N SER A 152 10.21 -7.72 5.37
CA SER A 152 9.00 -6.93 5.18
C SER A 152 7.76 -7.68 5.68
N TRP A 153 7.67 -8.98 5.45
CA TRP A 153 6.57 -9.82 5.92
C TRP A 153 6.57 -9.94 7.45
N ALA A 154 7.72 -10.14 8.09
CA ALA A 154 7.80 -10.16 9.55
C ALA A 154 7.37 -8.81 10.17
N ASN A 155 7.80 -7.69 9.58
CA ASN A 155 7.40 -6.37 10.04
C ASN A 155 5.93 -6.06 9.74
N SER A 156 5.34 -6.63 8.68
CA SER A 156 3.95 -6.40 8.33
C SER A 156 2.99 -6.89 9.44
N TRP A 157 3.35 -7.95 10.17
CA TRP A 157 2.59 -8.42 11.34
C TRP A 157 2.44 -7.40 12.47
N LYS A 158 3.31 -6.38 12.54
CA LYS A 158 3.21 -5.34 13.58
C LYS A 158 2.14 -4.29 13.24
N VAL A 159 1.83 -4.10 11.95
CA VAL A 159 1.00 -2.99 11.46
C VAL A 159 -0.32 -3.51 10.90
N TRP A 160 -0.28 -4.54 10.07
CA TRP A 160 -1.45 -4.98 9.30
C TRP A 160 -2.58 -5.60 10.13
N PRO A 161 -2.35 -6.29 11.27
CA PRO A 161 -3.44 -6.70 12.14
C PRO A 161 -4.25 -5.51 12.67
N ALA A 162 -3.59 -4.42 13.08
CA ALA A 162 -4.25 -3.21 13.55
C ALA A 162 -5.00 -2.51 12.40
N VAL A 163 -4.37 -2.39 11.23
CA VAL A 163 -4.99 -1.83 10.02
C VAL A 163 -6.23 -2.62 9.62
N THR A 164 -6.16 -3.94 9.67
CA THR A 164 -7.29 -4.83 9.33
C THR A 164 -8.41 -4.67 10.36
N ALA A 165 -8.09 -4.62 11.65
CA ALA A 165 -9.07 -4.38 12.70
C ALA A 165 -9.79 -3.04 12.50
N VAL A 166 -9.06 -1.95 12.24
CA VAL A 166 -9.64 -0.62 11.95
C VAL A 166 -10.48 -0.64 10.67
N SER A 167 -9.99 -1.29 9.61
CA SER A 167 -10.70 -1.41 8.33
C SER A 167 -12.04 -2.11 8.46
N PHE A 168 -12.12 -3.20 9.23
CA PHE A 168 -13.37 -3.91 9.44
C PHE A 168 -14.29 -3.27 10.49
N ALA A 169 -13.73 -2.57 11.48
CA ALA A 169 -14.51 -1.93 12.53
C ALA A 169 -15.12 -0.58 12.10
N PHE A 170 -14.38 0.23 11.35
CA PHE A 170 -14.75 1.63 11.10
C PHE A 170 -14.87 2.00 9.62
N VAL A 171 -14.29 1.21 8.70
CA VAL A 171 -14.26 1.57 7.28
C VAL A 171 -15.38 0.85 6.49
N PRO A 172 -16.24 1.62 5.78
CA PRO A 172 -17.25 1.06 4.89
C PRO A 172 -16.62 0.14 3.84
N PRO A 173 -17.27 -0.98 3.45
CA PRO A 173 -16.71 -1.95 2.50
C PRO A 173 -16.16 -1.34 1.21
N GLN A 174 -16.81 -0.30 0.68
CA GLN A 174 -16.44 0.38 -0.56
C GLN A 174 -15.11 1.15 -0.44
N LEU A 175 -14.74 1.58 0.77
CA LEU A 175 -13.55 2.39 1.05
C LEU A 175 -12.38 1.58 1.57
N ARG A 176 -12.58 0.29 1.90
CA ARG A 176 -11.52 -0.56 2.50
C ARG A 176 -10.29 -0.69 1.61
N SER A 177 -10.47 -0.77 0.29
CA SER A 177 -9.37 -0.82 -0.67
C SER A 177 -8.62 0.50 -0.77
N VAL A 178 -9.31 1.64 -0.71
CA VAL A 178 -8.71 2.99 -0.69
C VAL A 178 -7.92 3.18 0.60
N PHE A 179 -8.53 2.84 1.74
CA PHE A 179 -7.88 2.89 3.05
C PHE A 179 -6.62 2.00 3.08
N ALA A 180 -6.72 0.76 2.61
CA ALA A 180 -5.58 -0.13 2.50
C ALA A 180 -4.50 0.42 1.55
N GLY A 181 -4.90 1.08 0.45
CA GLY A 181 -4.01 1.74 -0.49
C GLY A 181 -3.23 2.90 0.13
N VAL A 182 -3.88 3.75 0.91
CA VAL A 182 -3.23 4.87 1.62
C VAL A 182 -2.21 4.36 2.63
N ILE A 183 -2.60 3.37 3.44
CA ILE A 183 -1.68 2.73 4.39
C ILE A 183 -0.53 2.03 3.66
N ALA A 184 -0.80 1.39 2.51
CA ALA A 184 0.24 0.75 1.70
C ALA A 184 1.27 1.76 1.19
N VAL A 185 0.87 2.95 0.75
CA VAL A 185 1.82 4.01 0.37
C VAL A 185 2.66 4.46 1.56
N GLY A 186 2.06 4.71 2.73
CA GLY A 186 2.82 5.06 3.93
C GLY A 186 3.79 3.94 4.37
N TRP A 187 3.35 2.68 4.24
CA TRP A 187 4.19 1.51 4.48
C TRP A 187 5.38 1.41 3.52
N GLN A 188 5.18 1.79 2.25
CA GLN A 188 6.26 1.84 1.26
C GLN A 188 7.32 2.88 1.61
N THR A 189 6.90 4.07 2.04
CA THR A 189 7.82 5.10 2.54
C THR A 189 8.60 4.59 3.75
N TYR A 190 7.92 3.95 4.71
CA TYR A 190 8.57 3.36 5.88
C TYR A 190 9.62 2.29 5.50
N LEU A 191 9.29 1.39 4.58
CA LEU A 191 10.22 0.36 4.12
C LEU A 191 11.41 0.94 3.35
N SER A 192 11.20 2.00 2.56
CA SER A 192 12.27 2.69 1.86
C SER A 192 13.27 3.30 2.86
N LEU A 193 12.77 3.96 3.91
CA LEU A 193 13.59 4.51 4.99
C LEU A 193 14.32 3.41 5.78
N LEU A 194 13.65 2.30 6.07
CA LEU A 194 14.26 1.17 6.76
C LEU A 194 15.40 0.55 5.94
N ASN A 195 15.20 0.38 4.64
CA ASN A 195 16.23 -0.12 3.72
C ASN A 195 17.42 0.84 3.61
N GLN A 196 17.17 2.15 3.54
CA GLN A 196 18.24 3.16 3.53
C GLN A 196 19.07 3.13 4.82
N ARG A 197 18.41 3.05 5.99
CA ARG A 197 19.09 2.96 7.29
C ARG A 197 19.93 1.69 7.43
N ALA A 198 19.42 0.55 6.93
CA ALA A 198 20.18 -0.69 6.93
C ALA A 198 21.45 -0.59 6.06
N ALA A 199 21.36 0.01 4.88
CA ALA A 199 22.50 0.22 4.00
C ALA A 199 23.56 1.18 4.57
N LEU A 200 23.17 2.14 5.40
CA LEU A 200 24.09 3.04 6.09
C LEU A 200 24.81 2.37 7.27
N ALA A 201 24.16 1.43 7.96
CA ALA A 201 24.73 0.70 9.09
C ALA A 201 25.73 -0.40 8.68
N GLU A 202 25.74 -0.80 7.40
CA GLU A 202 26.71 -1.75 6.83
C GLU A 202 28.00 -1.09 6.33
N LYS A 203 28.11 0.24 6.38
CA LYS A 203 29.34 1.00 6.09
C LYS A 203 30.12 1.32 7.37
#